data_AF-A0A257JQX0-F1
#
_entry.id   AF-A0A257JQX0-F1
#
_cell.length_a   1.000
_cell.length_b   1.000
_cell.length_c   1.000
_cell.angle_alpha   90.00
_cell.angle_beta   90.00
_cell.angle_gamma   90.00
#
_symmetry.space_group_name_H-M   'P 1'
#
loop_
_entity.id
_entity.type
_entity.pdbx_description
1 polymer ?
#
loop_
_entity_poly.entity_id
_entity_poly.type
_entity_poly.pdbx_seq_one_letter_code
_entity_poly.pdbx_strand_id
1 'polypeptide(L)'
;MTGSFSSTASQANVKHARLALEEAIMGPSKADLDAAPLLSLWQPILMGRDVCLAGAVKGHPLLSAQYITTSPLIALGPMLDWARTFSRFYTLNQYLPHVLTGGLAIDGRQIEVVDVYGWPALDLTQVQSYLSTLAELIRATTTLDG
;
A
#
# COMPACT_ATOMS: atom_id res chain seq x y z
N MET A 1 -3.13 -38.39 6.09
CA MET A 1 -3.91 -37.18 5.76
C MET A 1 -3.16 -35.97 6.30
N THR A 2 -2.40 -35.27 5.45
CA THR A 2 -1.70 -34.03 5.81
C THR A 2 -1.43 -33.22 4.54
N GLY A 3 -2.07 -32.06 4.42
CA GLY A 3 -1.46 -30.84 3.87
C GLY A 3 -1.41 -30.60 2.36
N SER A 4 -2.54 -30.62 1.64
CA SER A 4 -2.60 -30.09 0.26
C SER A 4 -3.28 -28.71 0.12
N PHE A 5 -3.89 -28.18 1.18
CA PHE A 5 -4.66 -26.93 1.11
C PHE A 5 -3.82 -25.64 1.21
N SER A 6 -2.55 -25.72 1.66
CA SER A 6 -1.69 -24.54 1.84
C SER A 6 -0.94 -24.09 0.58
N SER A 7 -0.79 -24.97 -0.43
CA SER A 7 0.00 -24.69 -1.63
C SER A 7 -0.78 -23.86 -2.67
N THR A 8 -2.04 -24.21 -2.92
CA THR A 8 -2.87 -23.53 -3.94
C THR A 8 -3.22 -22.09 -3.55
N ALA A 9 -3.49 -21.83 -2.27
CA ALA A 9 -3.73 -20.46 -1.79
C ALA A 9 -2.47 -19.59 -1.89
N SER A 10 -1.29 -20.18 -1.64
CA SER A 10 0.00 -19.48 -1.82
C SER A 10 0.25 -19.15 -3.29
N GLN A 11 0.04 -20.09 -4.21
CA GLN A 11 0.17 -19.86 -5.65
C GLN A 11 -0.83 -18.84 -6.18
N ALA A 12 -2.08 -18.89 -5.72
CA ALA A 12 -3.10 -17.90 -6.08
C ALA A 12 -2.70 -16.48 -5.63
N ASN A 13 -2.13 -16.36 -4.42
CA ASN A 13 -1.64 -15.08 -3.92
C ASN A 13 -0.45 -14.56 -4.73
N VAL A 14 0.51 -15.41 -5.09
CA VAL A 14 1.64 -15.03 -5.96
C VAL A 14 1.13 -14.56 -7.33
N LYS A 15 0.19 -15.29 -7.94
CA LYS A 15 -0.41 -14.89 -9.22
C LYS A 15 -1.12 -13.54 -9.13
N HIS A 16 -1.82 -13.29 -8.03
CA HIS A 16 -2.52 -12.02 -7.81
C HIS A 16 -1.54 -10.86 -7.58
N ALA A 17 -0.48 -11.08 -6.78
CA ALA A 17 0.58 -10.10 -6.59
C ALA A 17 1.28 -9.74 -7.91
N ARG A 18 1.53 -10.73 -8.77
CA ARG A 18 2.09 -10.50 -10.11
C ARG A 18 1.18 -9.65 -10.97
N LEU A 19 -0.11 -9.95 -11.02
CA LEU A 19 -1.09 -9.15 -11.78
C LEU A 19 -1.12 -7.71 -11.27
N ALA A 20 -1.16 -7.51 -9.94
CA ALA A 20 -1.12 -6.18 -9.35
C ALA A 20 0.18 -5.42 -9.70
N LEU A 21 1.32 -6.10 -9.74
CA LEU A 21 2.59 -5.50 -10.15
C LEU A 21 2.58 -5.11 -11.64
N GLU A 22 2.02 -5.95 -12.50
CA GLU A 22 1.88 -5.66 -13.94
C GLU A 22 0.97 -4.44 -14.19
N GLU A 23 -0.18 -4.39 -13.52
CA GLU A 23 -1.08 -3.23 -13.55
C GLU A 23 -0.38 -1.96 -13.05
N ALA A 24 0.42 -2.05 -12.00
CA ALA A 24 1.20 -0.93 -11.50
C ALA A 24 2.28 -0.44 -12.47
N ILE A 25 2.95 -1.36 -13.18
CA ILE A 25 3.96 -1.02 -14.19
C ILE A 25 3.32 -0.30 -15.38
N MET A 26 2.15 -0.74 -15.81
CA MET A 26 1.39 -0.06 -16.87
C MET A 26 0.85 1.31 -16.42
N GLY A 27 0.65 1.46 -15.11
CA GLY A 27 0.00 2.62 -14.51
C GLY A 27 -1.53 2.52 -14.63
N PRO A 28 -2.27 3.13 -13.68
CA PRO A 28 -3.72 3.13 -13.73
C PRO A 28 -4.23 3.96 -14.92
N SER A 29 -5.27 3.48 -15.60
CA SER A 29 -6.00 4.29 -16.56
C SER A 29 -6.84 5.35 -15.82
N LYS A 30 -7.35 6.34 -16.57
CA LYS A 30 -8.32 7.29 -16.01
C LYS A 30 -9.54 6.60 -15.40
N ALA A 31 -10.05 5.55 -16.06
CA ALA A 31 -11.21 4.81 -15.57
C ALA A 31 -10.91 4.07 -14.25
N ASP A 32 -9.69 3.54 -14.10
CA ASP A 32 -9.25 2.89 -12.86
C ASP A 32 -9.23 3.90 -11.70
N LEU A 33 -8.71 5.10 -11.93
CA LEU A 33 -8.65 6.16 -10.93
C LEU A 33 -10.04 6.72 -10.59
N ASP A 34 -10.90 6.93 -11.58
CA ASP A 34 -12.26 7.43 -11.36
C ASP A 34 -13.11 6.43 -10.54
N ALA A 35 -12.82 5.14 -10.65
CA ALA A 35 -13.47 4.08 -9.87
C ALA A 35 -12.75 3.76 -8.54
N ALA A 36 -11.54 4.26 -8.33
CA ALA A 36 -10.74 3.95 -7.16
C ALA A 36 -11.22 4.73 -5.92
N PRO A 37 -11.22 4.10 -4.73
CA PRO A 37 -11.46 4.83 -3.49
C PRO A 37 -10.39 5.90 -3.26
N LEU A 38 -10.81 7.03 -2.70
CA LEU A 38 -9.92 8.10 -2.29
C LEU A 38 -9.36 7.81 -0.90
N LEU A 39 -8.04 7.83 -0.75
CA LEU A 39 -7.35 7.76 0.54
C LEU A 39 -6.67 9.11 0.83
N SER A 40 -7.18 9.81 1.85
CA SER A 40 -6.67 11.10 2.30
C SER A 40 -5.97 10.97 3.66
N LEU A 41 -5.12 11.94 4.00
CA LEU A 41 -4.30 11.91 5.22
C LEU A 41 -3.56 10.59 5.35
N TRP A 42 -3.02 10.10 4.24
CA TRP A 42 -2.46 8.77 4.17
C TRP A 42 -1.01 8.76 4.63
N GLN A 43 -0.58 7.63 5.20
CA GLN A 43 0.82 7.35 5.50
C GLN A 43 1.13 5.85 5.32
N PRO A 44 2.36 5.51 4.90
CA PRO A 44 2.85 4.14 4.94
C PRO A 44 3.06 3.67 6.38
N ILE A 45 2.70 2.42 6.65
CA ILE A 45 2.90 1.76 7.94
C ILE A 45 3.50 0.37 7.72
N LEU A 46 4.23 -0.14 8.72
CA LEU A 46 4.68 -1.53 8.74
C LEU A 46 3.74 -2.37 9.58
N MET A 47 2.93 -3.22 8.93
CA MET A 47 2.03 -4.17 9.57
C MET A 47 2.64 -5.57 9.51
N GLY A 48 3.28 -6.00 10.60
CA GLY A 48 4.05 -7.23 10.62
C GLY A 48 5.28 -7.14 9.70
N ARG A 49 5.22 -7.79 8.53
CA ARG A 49 6.29 -7.72 7.49
C ARG A 49 5.87 -6.97 6.24
N ASP A 50 4.60 -6.56 6.16
CA ASP A 50 4.05 -5.94 4.98
C ASP A 50 3.93 -4.43 5.18
N VAL A 51 4.25 -3.69 4.12
CA VAL A 51 3.97 -2.25 4.08
C VAL A 51 2.54 -2.07 3.63
N CYS A 52 1.73 -1.38 4.43
CA CYS A 52 0.36 -1.01 4.12
C CYS A 52 0.22 0.51 4.12
N LEU A 53 -0.91 1.03 3.64
CA LEU A 53 -1.26 2.44 3.82
C LEU A 53 -2.34 2.56 4.89
N ALA A 54 -2.16 3.50 5.82
CA ALA A 54 -3.21 3.95 6.73
C ALA A 54 -3.72 5.31 6.28
N GLY A 55 -5.03 5.54 6.33
CA GLY A 55 -5.61 6.83 5.94
C GLY A 55 -7.14 6.87 6.02
N ALA A 56 -7.71 8.06 5.81
CA ALA A 56 -9.15 8.26 5.75
C ALA A 56 -9.67 7.91 4.35
N VAL A 57 -10.54 6.91 4.24
CA VAL A 57 -11.09 6.44 2.96
C VAL A 57 -12.44 7.09 2.65
N LYS A 58 -12.69 7.37 1.36
CA LYS A 58 -14.01 7.75 0.82
C LYS A 58 -14.28 6.99 -0.48
N GLY A 59 -15.55 6.63 -0.71
CA GLY A 59 -15.95 5.89 -1.91
C GLY A 59 -15.52 4.42 -1.92
N HIS A 60 -15.20 3.86 -0.74
CA HIS A 60 -14.85 2.45 -0.65
C HIS A 60 -16.09 1.56 -0.85
N PRO A 61 -16.06 0.53 -1.70
CA PRO A 61 -17.26 -0.25 -2.04
C PRO A 61 -17.82 -1.09 -0.88
N LEU A 62 -17.02 -1.32 0.17
CA LEU A 62 -17.40 -2.15 1.32
C LEU A 62 -17.44 -1.39 2.65
N LEU A 63 -16.84 -0.19 2.72
CA LEU A 63 -16.63 0.52 3.99
C LEU A 63 -17.23 1.92 3.89
N SER A 64 -17.92 2.35 4.95
CA SER A 64 -18.27 3.75 5.11
C SER A 64 -17.02 4.63 5.24
N ALA A 65 -17.17 5.95 5.09
CA ALA A 65 -16.05 6.86 5.28
C ALA A 65 -15.47 6.72 6.70
N GLN A 66 -14.24 6.24 6.80
CA GLN A 66 -13.57 5.92 8.06
C GLN A 66 -12.05 5.87 7.86
N TYR A 67 -11.29 5.82 8.96
CA TYR A 67 -9.86 5.52 8.91
C TYR A 67 -9.65 4.01 8.70
N ILE A 68 -8.82 3.65 7.72
CA ILE A 68 -8.55 2.25 7.37
C ILE A 68 -7.06 1.99 7.29
N THR A 69 -6.72 0.71 7.33
CA THR A 69 -5.45 0.16 6.86
C THR A 69 -5.74 -0.65 5.59
N THR A 70 -4.99 -0.42 4.52
CA THR A 70 -5.17 -1.14 3.25
C THR A 70 -4.55 -2.55 3.31
N SER A 71 -4.83 -3.37 2.30
CA SER A 71 -3.99 -4.54 1.99
C SER A 71 -2.55 -4.14 1.67
N PRO A 72 -1.58 -5.08 1.63
CA PRO A 72 -0.19 -4.80 1.33
C PRO A 72 0.00 -3.95 0.07
N LEU A 73 0.91 -2.99 0.14
CA LEU A 73 1.26 -2.06 -0.92
C LEU A 73 2.14 -2.78 -1.96
N ILE A 74 1.78 -2.65 -3.23
CA ILE A 74 2.52 -3.24 -4.36
C ILE A 74 3.27 -2.16 -5.12
N ALA A 75 2.67 -0.97 -5.27
CA ALA A 75 3.32 0.18 -5.88
C ALA A 75 2.74 1.50 -5.41
N LEU A 76 3.56 2.54 -5.50
CA LEU A 76 3.20 3.92 -5.22
C LEU A 76 3.52 4.77 -6.45
N GLY A 77 2.56 5.59 -6.88
CA GLY A 77 2.75 6.49 -8.02
C GLY A 77 3.87 7.50 -7.74
N PRO A 78 4.67 7.88 -8.75
CA PRO A 78 5.81 8.79 -8.55
C PRO A 78 5.38 10.19 -8.10
N MET A 79 4.17 10.62 -8.46
CA MET A 79 3.58 11.89 -8.04
C MET A 79 2.79 11.77 -6.72
N LEU A 80 2.79 10.59 -6.09
CA LEU A 80 2.05 10.29 -4.87
C LEU A 80 0.54 10.55 -4.97
N ASP A 81 0.00 10.38 -6.18
CA ASP A 81 -1.40 10.63 -6.56
C ASP A 81 -2.22 9.33 -6.68
N TRP A 82 -1.56 8.17 -6.70
CA TRP A 82 -2.19 6.86 -6.64
C TRP A 82 -1.31 5.82 -5.95
N ALA A 83 -1.95 4.76 -5.47
CA ALA A 83 -1.29 3.55 -4.98
C ALA A 83 -1.94 2.31 -5.59
N ARG A 84 -1.12 1.31 -5.92
CA ARG A 84 -1.59 -0.04 -6.18
C ARG A 84 -1.32 -0.89 -4.95
N THR A 85 -2.39 -1.41 -4.36
CA THR A 85 -2.31 -2.41 -3.29
C THR A 85 -2.55 -3.80 -3.88
N PHE A 86 -2.37 -4.83 -3.06
CA PHE A 86 -2.66 -6.20 -3.46
C PHE A 86 -4.08 -6.35 -4.03
N SER A 87 -5.07 -5.65 -3.46
CA SER A 87 -6.47 -5.82 -3.88
C SER A 87 -6.99 -4.79 -4.88
N ARG A 88 -6.48 -3.55 -4.89
CA ARG A 88 -7.05 -2.45 -5.71
C ARG A 88 -6.13 -1.24 -5.86
N PHE A 89 -6.48 -0.38 -6.80
CA PHE A 89 -5.98 0.99 -6.85
C PHE A 89 -6.68 1.89 -5.83
N TYR A 90 -5.95 2.89 -5.36
CA TYR A 90 -6.45 4.03 -4.59
C TYR A 90 -6.01 5.33 -5.27
N THR A 91 -6.87 6.33 -5.29
CA THR A 91 -6.43 7.72 -5.50
C THR A 91 -5.90 8.25 -4.18
N LEU A 92 -4.78 8.97 -4.23
CA LEU A 92 -4.12 9.53 -3.06
C LEU A 92 -4.26 11.04 -3.05
N ASN A 93 -4.38 11.59 -1.86
CA ASN A 93 -4.39 13.02 -1.64
C ASN A 93 -3.34 13.39 -0.59
N GLN A 94 -3.74 14.08 0.48
CA GLN A 94 -2.86 14.60 1.51
C GLN A 94 -2.00 13.50 2.14
N TYR A 95 -0.68 13.61 1.97
CA TYR A 95 0.31 12.78 2.66
C TYR A 95 0.49 13.31 4.09
N LEU A 96 0.11 12.51 5.09
CA LEU A 96 0.00 12.95 6.48
C LEU A 96 1.31 13.55 7.03
N PRO A 97 2.50 12.95 6.85
CA PRO A 97 3.76 13.55 7.29
C PRO A 97 4.04 14.95 6.72
N HIS A 98 3.63 15.25 5.48
CA HIS A 98 3.74 16.61 4.93
C HIS A 98 2.78 17.59 5.61
N VAL A 99 1.55 17.14 5.89
CA VAL A 99 0.55 17.94 6.61
C VAL A 99 1.01 18.23 8.03
N LEU A 100 1.57 17.22 8.72
CA LEU A 100 2.08 17.35 10.08
C LEU A 100 3.33 18.23 10.14
N THR A 101 4.27 18.10 9.20
CA THR A 101 5.44 19.00 9.15
C THR A 101 5.02 20.46 8.97
N GLY A 102 3.94 20.73 8.24
CA GLY A 102 3.37 22.06 8.10
C GLY A 102 2.60 22.57 9.34
N GLY A 103 1.99 21.67 10.12
CA GLY A 103 1.13 22.01 11.26
C GLY A 103 1.76 21.87 12.66
N LEU A 104 2.82 21.07 12.78
CA LEU A 104 3.50 20.71 14.04
C LEU A 104 4.94 21.21 14.11
N ALA A 105 5.30 22.24 13.32
CA ALA A 105 6.53 23.02 13.51
C ALA A 105 6.51 23.84 14.83
N ILE A 106 6.12 23.19 15.93
CA ILE A 106 6.08 23.71 17.29
C ILE A 106 7.29 23.09 18.01
N ASP A 107 8.30 23.91 18.28
CA ASP A 107 9.40 23.66 19.23
C ASP A 107 10.27 22.40 19.04
N GLY A 108 10.61 22.04 17.80
CA GLY A 108 11.72 21.12 17.52
C GLY A 108 11.57 19.70 18.09
N ARG A 109 10.37 19.30 18.49
CA ARG A 109 10.08 17.93 18.92
C ARG A 109 9.97 17.01 17.72
N GLN A 110 10.76 15.95 17.69
CA GLN A 110 10.49 14.82 16.81
C GLN A 110 9.26 14.09 17.33
N ILE A 111 8.19 14.07 16.54
CA ILE A 111 6.96 13.34 16.84
C ILE A 111 7.05 12.03 16.09
N GLU A 112 7.18 10.93 16.82
CA GLU A 112 6.98 9.60 16.23
C GLU A 112 5.50 9.46 15.89
N VAL A 113 5.20 9.47 14.59
CA VAL A 113 3.84 9.29 14.11
C VAL A 113 3.55 7.80 14.10
N VAL A 114 2.77 7.35 15.08
CA VAL A 114 2.18 6.01 15.09
C VAL A 114 0.77 6.12 14.50
N ASP A 115 0.34 5.15 13.71
CA ASP A 115 -1.05 5.14 13.22
C ASP A 115 -2.07 4.88 14.35
N VAL A 116 -3.37 4.97 14.02
CA VAL A 116 -4.47 4.76 14.97
C VAL A 116 -4.42 3.37 15.64
N TYR A 117 -3.72 2.41 15.04
CA TYR A 117 -3.66 1.02 15.47
C TYR A 117 -2.32 0.61 16.10
N GLY A 118 -1.37 1.54 16.27
CA GLY A 118 -0.10 1.26 16.91
C GLY A 118 1.03 0.83 15.96
N TRP A 119 0.82 0.88 14.64
CA TRP A 119 1.84 0.47 13.67
C TRP A 119 2.84 1.60 13.41
N PRO A 120 4.15 1.30 13.32
CA PRO A 120 5.16 2.30 13.05
C PRO A 120 4.98 2.83 11.62
N ALA A 121 5.00 4.16 11.49
CA ALA A 121 5.04 4.80 10.18
C ALA A 121 6.40 4.61 9.51
N LEU A 122 6.40 4.54 8.19
CA LEU A 122 7.61 4.50 7.37
C LEU A 122 7.75 5.78 6.56
N ASP A 123 8.99 6.23 6.37
CA ASP A 123 9.28 7.30 5.41
C ASP A 123 9.26 6.77 3.96
N LEU A 124 9.23 7.70 2.99
CA LEU A 124 9.13 7.33 1.57
C LEU A 124 10.37 6.59 1.06
N THR A 125 11.55 6.79 1.65
CA THR A 125 12.78 6.09 1.27
C THR A 125 12.71 4.63 1.71
N GLN A 126 12.26 4.36 2.93
CA GLN A 126 12.02 3.02 3.45
C GLN A 126 10.98 2.28 2.59
N VAL A 127 9.90 2.96 2.21
CA VAL A 127 8.86 2.39 1.34
C VAL A 127 9.40 2.07 -0.05
N GLN A 128 10.17 2.98 -0.67
CA GLN A 128 10.76 2.72 -1.99
C GLN A 128 11.71 1.52 -1.97
N SER A 129 12.51 1.37 -0.92
CA SER A 129 13.38 0.21 -0.74
C SER A 129 12.57 -1.07 -0.62
N TYR A 130 11.52 -1.08 0.21
CA TYR A 130 10.62 -2.22 0.35
C TYR A 130 9.95 -2.62 -0.97
N LEU A 131 9.37 -1.66 -1.69
CA LEU A 131 8.66 -1.93 -2.94
C LEU A 131 9.59 -2.48 -4.03
N SER A 132 10.84 -2.01 -4.06
CA SER A 132 11.86 -2.53 -4.97
C SER A 132 12.16 -4.00 -4.68
N THR A 133 12.41 -4.35 -3.41
CA THR A 133 12.65 -5.74 -2.99
C THR A 133 11.42 -6.62 -3.22
N LEU A 134 10.21 -6.11 -2.94
CA LEU A 134 8.98 -6.85 -3.17
C LEU A 134 8.77 -7.17 -4.66
N ALA A 135 9.04 -6.21 -5.54
CA ALA A 135 8.94 -6.41 -6.99
C ALA A 135 9.92 -7.49 -7.48
N GLU A 136 11.15 -7.52 -6.96
CA GLU A 136 12.13 -8.57 -7.25
C GLU A 136 11.66 -9.94 -6.78
N LEU A 137 11.11 -10.03 -5.57
CA LEU A 137 10.58 -11.28 -5.01
C LEU A 137 9.41 -11.84 -5.84
N ILE A 138 8.47 -10.98 -6.24
CA ILE A 138 7.32 -11.38 -7.08
C ILE A 138 7.82 -11.94 -8.43
N ARG A 139 8.82 -11.30 -9.04
CA ARG A 139 9.42 -11.75 -10.31
C ARG A 139 10.14 -13.09 -10.16
N ALA A 140 10.98 -13.23 -9.12
CA ALA A 140 11.77 -14.44 -8.87
C ALA A 140 10.91 -15.67 -8.55
N THR A 141 9.80 -15.48 -7.85
CA THR A 141 8.86 -16.57 -7.53
C THR A 141 8.17 -17.10 -8.80
N THR A 142 8.05 -16.27 -9.84
CA THR A 142 7.41 -16.64 -11.11
C THR A 142 8.33 -17.48 -12.01
N THR A 143 9.66 -17.35 -11.90
CA THR A 143 10.61 -18.12 -12.71
C THR A 143 10.82 -19.56 -12.28
N LEU A 144 10.36 -19.95 -11.08
CA LEU A 144 10.55 -21.29 -10.52
C LEU A 144 9.39 -22.25 -10.81
N ASP A 145 8.25 -21.74 -11.28
CA ASP A 145 7.05 -22.52 -11.62
C ASP A 145 6.88 -22.74 -13.15
N GLY A 146 7.92 -22.43 -13.94
CA GLY A 146 7.96 -22.53 -15.41
C GLY A 146 8.77 -23.70 -15.94
#